data_AF-A0A2E8FZT8-F1
#
_entry.id   AF-A0A2E8FZT8-F1
#
_cell.length_a   1.000
_cell.length_b   1.000
_cell.length_c   1.000
_cell.angle_alpha   90.00
_cell.angle_beta   90.00
_cell.angle_gamma   90.00
#
_symmetry.space_group_name_H-M   'P 1'
#
loop_
_entity.id
_entity.type
_entity.pdbx_description
1 polymer ?
#
loop_
_entity_poly.entity_id
_entity_poly.type
_entity_poly.pdbx_seq_one_letter_code
_entity_poly.pdbx_strand_id
1 'polypeptide(L)'
;MEYMFSYLFRNASYLARSIPRGQNCVQNFIKTFSWLFAIANKLEIDLEDAYLRKYPEVCPYCITKPCICSKTNKKPVSYIKEWKIQEELGYKYNVAKSSTPNPSMDSLVEKTNDLYPANIHIWKAAGPAFHFFRLLEELGEVHEAYTAFCRGAKDKREIENELADCFAWTLSSWGIHYLGESLQDSFISYYYNACPVCNSAPCKCEAYSDRGEMLVKIEELRLYREKINELLEAAPDHRDILQSVIEDLQFAESDGKTAVAITAVKQSESALEKVASQLGKVDSSAKSINSIIASAKAILGTFNWLG
;
A
#
# COMPACT_ATOMS: atom_id res chain seq x y z
N MET A 1 -15.83 -3.08 -12.19
CA MET A 1 -14.63 -3.94 -12.15
C MET A 1 -13.38 -3.12 -12.42
N GLU A 2 -13.28 -2.44 -13.57
CA GLU A 2 -12.09 -1.66 -13.95
C GLU A 2 -11.63 -0.67 -12.88
N TYR A 3 -12.52 0.15 -12.32
CA TYR A 3 -12.12 1.09 -11.26
C TYR A 3 -11.57 0.41 -10.00
N MET A 4 -12.14 -0.75 -9.61
CA MET A 4 -11.70 -1.51 -8.44
C MET A 4 -10.31 -2.09 -8.68
N PHE A 5 -10.06 -2.57 -9.90
CA PHE A 5 -8.74 -3.02 -10.32
C PHE A 5 -7.73 -1.87 -10.31
N SER A 6 -8.11 -0.69 -10.83
CA SER A 6 -7.26 0.51 -10.76
C SER A 6 -6.91 0.88 -9.31
N TYR A 7 -7.85 0.78 -8.38
CA TYR A 7 -7.57 1.01 -6.96
C TYR A 7 -6.64 -0.04 -6.36
N LEU A 8 -6.86 -1.33 -6.65
CA LEU A 8 -5.96 -2.40 -6.21
C LEU A 8 -4.54 -2.17 -6.72
N PHE A 9 -4.38 -2.00 -8.04
CA PHE A 9 -3.10 -1.77 -8.70
C PHE A 9 -2.37 -0.56 -8.14
N ARG A 10 -3.10 0.55 -7.95
CA ARG A 10 -2.53 1.80 -7.43
C ARG A 10 -2.03 1.65 -5.99
N ASN A 11 -2.80 1.00 -5.11
CA ASN A 11 -2.36 0.78 -3.72
C ASN A 11 -1.17 -0.19 -3.64
N ALA A 12 -1.15 -1.24 -4.44
CA ALA A 12 0.01 -2.13 -4.58
C ALA A 12 1.25 -1.36 -5.08
N SER A 13 1.07 -0.44 -6.02
CA SER A 13 2.16 0.43 -6.51
C SER A 13 2.65 1.42 -5.45
N TYR A 14 1.77 1.90 -4.57
CA TYR A 14 2.16 2.74 -3.44
C TYR A 14 3.02 1.99 -2.43
N LEU A 15 2.77 0.69 -2.21
CA LEU A 15 3.65 -0.16 -1.40
C LEU A 15 5.05 -0.23 -2.01
N ALA A 16 5.16 -0.47 -3.32
CA ALA A 16 6.42 -0.52 -4.04
C ALA A 16 7.25 0.78 -3.91
N ARG A 17 6.59 1.91 -3.68
CA ARG A 17 7.23 3.22 -3.49
C ARG A 17 7.57 3.54 -2.03
N SER A 18 6.64 3.25 -1.11
CA SER A 18 6.73 3.64 0.30
C SER A 18 7.73 2.78 1.08
N ILE A 19 7.78 1.47 0.80
CA ILE A 19 8.68 0.55 1.50
C ILE A 19 10.17 0.90 1.31
N PRO A 20 10.69 1.09 0.08
CA PRO A 20 12.09 1.48 -0.11
C PRO A 20 12.45 2.82 0.55
N ARG A 21 11.46 3.70 0.78
CA ARG A 21 11.64 5.01 1.41
C ARG A 21 11.54 4.96 2.94
N GLY A 22 11.30 3.79 3.52
CA GLY A 22 11.15 3.63 4.98
C GLY A 22 9.89 4.31 5.54
N GLN A 23 8.86 4.48 4.72
CA GLN A 23 7.61 5.12 5.13
C GLN A 23 6.69 4.14 5.84
N ASN A 24 5.90 4.64 6.80
CA ASN A 24 4.79 3.86 7.32
C ASN A 24 3.76 3.65 6.20
N CYS A 25 3.57 2.40 5.82
CA CYS A 25 2.72 2.01 4.70
C CYS A 25 1.62 1.01 5.12
N VAL A 26 1.33 0.89 6.42
CA VAL A 26 0.28 0.00 6.95
C VAL A 26 -1.05 0.25 6.22
N GLN A 27 -1.44 1.53 6.06
CA GLN A 27 -2.69 1.86 5.36
C GLN A 27 -2.69 1.42 3.89
N ASN A 28 -1.55 1.48 3.20
CA ASN A 28 -1.43 1.02 1.82
C ASN A 28 -1.58 -0.51 1.74
N PHE A 29 -1.08 -1.26 2.73
CA PHE A 29 -1.31 -2.70 2.85
C PHE A 29 -2.80 -2.99 3.04
N ILE A 30 -3.43 -2.36 4.05
CA ILE A 30 -4.85 -2.57 4.33
C ILE A 30 -5.70 -2.24 3.11
N LYS A 31 -5.45 -1.12 2.43
CA LYS A 31 -6.17 -0.76 1.20
C LYS A 31 -5.95 -1.76 0.07
N THR A 32 -4.73 -2.27 -0.10
CA THR A 32 -4.42 -3.28 -1.13
C THR A 32 -5.27 -4.54 -0.89
N PHE A 33 -5.27 -5.07 0.34
CA PHE A 33 -6.11 -6.21 0.68
C PHE A 33 -7.62 -5.89 0.57
N SER A 34 -8.07 -4.74 1.05
CA SER A 34 -9.49 -4.34 0.96
C SER A 34 -9.99 -4.29 -0.48
N TRP A 35 -9.20 -3.80 -1.43
CA TRP A 35 -9.58 -3.79 -2.84
C TRP A 35 -9.53 -5.17 -3.48
N LEU A 36 -8.59 -6.03 -3.04
CA LEU A 36 -8.58 -7.45 -3.43
C LEU A 36 -9.86 -8.16 -2.96
N PHE A 37 -10.26 -7.95 -1.69
CA PHE A 37 -11.51 -8.48 -1.13
C PHE A 37 -12.74 -7.92 -1.83
N ALA A 38 -12.74 -6.63 -2.16
CA ALA A 38 -13.84 -6.01 -2.88
C ALA A 38 -14.00 -6.62 -4.28
N ILE A 39 -12.90 -6.88 -4.99
CA ILE A 39 -12.91 -7.56 -6.29
C ILE A 39 -13.44 -8.99 -6.15
N ALA A 40 -12.91 -9.76 -5.19
CA ALA A 40 -13.36 -11.13 -4.94
C ALA A 40 -14.86 -11.17 -4.62
N ASN A 41 -15.33 -10.34 -3.69
CA ASN A 41 -16.74 -10.22 -3.33
C ASN A 41 -17.62 -9.82 -4.51
N LYS A 42 -17.18 -8.85 -5.34
CA LYS A 42 -17.93 -8.41 -6.52
C LYS A 42 -18.07 -9.51 -7.56
N LEU A 43 -17.09 -10.39 -7.64
CA LEU A 43 -17.09 -11.57 -8.50
C LEU A 43 -17.69 -12.80 -7.79
N GLU A 44 -18.17 -12.70 -6.55
CA GLU A 44 -18.66 -13.83 -5.76
C GLU A 44 -17.62 -14.95 -5.63
N ILE A 45 -16.36 -14.58 -5.36
CA ILE A 45 -15.23 -15.48 -5.13
C ILE A 45 -14.95 -15.49 -3.63
N ASP A 46 -14.94 -16.68 -3.03
CA ASP A 46 -14.36 -16.89 -1.71
C ASP A 46 -12.84 -16.92 -1.84
N LEU A 47 -12.20 -15.79 -1.52
CA LEU A 47 -10.76 -15.64 -1.67
C LEU A 47 -9.96 -16.50 -0.69
N GLU A 48 -10.48 -16.70 0.53
CA GLU A 48 -9.82 -17.57 1.51
C GLU A 48 -9.80 -19.00 0.99
N ASP A 49 -10.95 -19.49 0.50
CA ASP A 49 -11.06 -20.82 -0.08
C ASP A 49 -10.18 -20.99 -1.33
N ALA A 50 -10.18 -20.01 -2.23
CA ALA A 50 -9.31 -20.00 -3.41
C ALA A 50 -7.83 -20.07 -3.03
N TYR A 51 -7.41 -19.27 -2.05
CA TYR A 51 -6.04 -19.30 -1.52
C TYR A 51 -5.71 -20.67 -0.92
N LEU A 52 -6.58 -21.23 -0.08
CA LEU A 52 -6.34 -22.53 0.54
C LEU A 52 -6.29 -23.67 -0.48
N ARG A 53 -7.09 -23.61 -1.56
CA ARG A 53 -7.03 -24.59 -2.66
C ARG A 53 -5.70 -24.53 -3.41
N LYS A 54 -5.18 -23.32 -3.66
CA LYS A 54 -3.91 -23.12 -4.39
C LYS A 54 -2.67 -23.36 -3.51
N TYR A 55 -2.75 -22.99 -2.24
CA TYR A 55 -1.65 -23.07 -1.26
C TYR A 55 -1.99 -23.91 -0.02
N PRO A 56 -2.33 -25.21 -0.17
CA PRO A 56 -2.71 -26.06 0.94
C PRO A 56 -1.48 -26.60 1.69
N GLU A 57 -0.69 -25.71 2.31
CA GLU A 57 0.57 -26.05 3.02
C GLU A 57 1.72 -26.56 2.14
N VAL A 58 1.58 -26.62 0.81
CA VAL A 58 2.66 -26.97 -0.11
C VAL A 58 2.65 -26.04 -1.32
N CYS A 59 3.80 -25.89 -1.97
CA CYS A 59 3.89 -25.05 -3.17
C CYS A 59 3.16 -25.74 -4.34
N PRO A 60 2.26 -25.06 -5.08
CA PRO A 60 1.48 -25.68 -6.16
C PRO A 60 2.34 -26.19 -7.33
N TYR A 61 3.58 -25.72 -7.46
CA TYR A 61 4.49 -26.11 -8.54
C TYR A 61 5.40 -27.28 -8.17
N CYS A 62 6.12 -27.17 -7.05
CA CYS A 62 7.12 -28.17 -6.66
C CYS A 62 6.60 -29.19 -5.64
N ILE A 63 5.41 -28.98 -5.07
CA ILE A 63 4.73 -29.87 -4.12
C ILE A 63 5.58 -30.15 -2.87
N THR A 64 6.29 -29.13 -2.40
CA THR A 64 7.13 -29.20 -1.19
C THR A 64 6.84 -28.02 -0.25
N LYS A 65 7.13 -28.22 1.03
CA LYS A 65 7.24 -27.20 2.08
C LYS A 65 8.54 -27.46 2.87
N PRO A 66 9.46 -26.47 2.96
CA PRO A 66 9.43 -25.18 2.27
C PRO A 66 9.59 -25.35 0.75
N CYS A 67 9.16 -24.35 0.00
CA CYS A 67 9.28 -24.30 -1.46
C CYS A 67 10.75 -24.32 -1.91
N ILE A 68 11.03 -25.08 -2.97
CA ILE A 68 12.37 -25.20 -3.60
C ILE A 68 12.38 -24.86 -5.09
N CYS A 69 11.39 -24.11 -5.56
CA CYS A 69 11.24 -23.78 -6.99
C CYS A 69 12.46 -23.10 -7.62
N SER A 70 13.28 -22.39 -6.84
CA SER A 70 14.54 -21.80 -7.32
C SER A 70 15.57 -22.84 -7.77
N LYS A 71 15.48 -24.08 -7.27
CA LYS A 71 16.35 -25.21 -7.64
C LYS A 71 15.72 -26.07 -8.74
N THR A 72 14.39 -26.11 -8.82
CA THR A 72 13.66 -27.00 -9.72
C THR A 72 13.04 -26.31 -10.93
N ASN A 73 13.18 -24.98 -11.03
CA ASN A 73 12.56 -24.15 -12.06
C ASN A 73 11.04 -24.35 -12.14
N LYS A 74 10.36 -24.18 -11.00
CA LYS A 74 8.90 -24.38 -10.83
C LYS A 74 8.39 -25.77 -11.25
N LYS A 75 9.17 -26.83 -10.97
CA LYS A 75 8.77 -28.22 -11.22
C LYS A 75 8.92 -29.09 -9.97
N PRO A 76 8.22 -30.22 -9.86
CA PRO A 76 8.49 -31.20 -8.81
C PRO A 76 9.89 -31.82 -8.96
N VAL A 77 10.47 -32.30 -7.84
CA VAL A 77 11.82 -32.89 -7.79
C VAL A 77 11.95 -34.12 -8.68
N SER A 78 10.89 -34.92 -8.73
CA SER A 78 10.73 -36.06 -9.61
C SER A 78 9.55 -35.83 -10.54
N TYR A 79 9.53 -36.45 -11.71
CA TYR A 79 8.36 -36.36 -12.59
C TYR A 79 7.09 -36.88 -11.89
N ILE A 80 6.09 -36.02 -11.79
CA ILE A 80 4.74 -36.34 -11.31
C ILE A 80 3.78 -35.95 -12.43
N LYS A 81 2.79 -36.81 -12.72
CA LYS A 81 1.74 -36.48 -13.69
C LYS A 81 0.87 -35.36 -13.14
N GLU A 82 0.47 -34.42 -14.00
CA GLU A 82 -0.29 -33.23 -13.59
C GLU A 82 -1.55 -33.55 -12.78
N TRP A 83 -2.35 -34.53 -13.19
CA TRP A 83 -3.55 -34.92 -12.45
C TRP A 83 -3.26 -35.42 -11.03
N LYS A 84 -2.09 -36.04 -10.79
CA LYS A 84 -1.68 -36.45 -9.43
C LYS A 84 -1.27 -35.27 -8.57
N ILE A 85 -0.73 -34.21 -9.19
CA ILE A 85 -0.45 -32.96 -8.49
C ILE A 85 -1.78 -32.37 -8.00
N GLN A 86 -2.78 -32.32 -8.86
CA GLN A 86 -4.12 -31.82 -8.51
C GLN A 86 -4.79 -32.67 -7.41
N GLU A 87 -4.66 -33.99 -7.45
CA GLU A 87 -5.13 -34.88 -6.36
C GLU A 87 -4.43 -34.61 -5.03
N GLU A 88 -3.10 -34.45 -5.03
CA GLU A 88 -2.33 -34.16 -3.82
C GLU A 88 -2.71 -32.80 -3.22
N LEU A 89 -2.85 -31.76 -4.05
CA LEU A 89 -3.32 -30.44 -3.61
C LEU A 89 -4.73 -30.52 -3.03
N GLY A 90 -5.65 -31.23 -3.69
CA GLY A 90 -7.00 -31.44 -3.20
C GLY A 90 -7.05 -32.18 -1.85
N TYR A 91 -6.23 -33.23 -1.70
CA TYR A 91 -6.10 -33.94 -0.42
C TYR A 91 -5.58 -33.01 0.69
N LYS A 92 -4.49 -32.28 0.42
CA LYS A 92 -3.90 -31.32 1.36
C LYS A 92 -4.88 -30.22 1.74
N TYR A 93 -5.65 -29.71 0.78
CA TYR A 93 -6.68 -28.70 1.01
C TYR A 93 -7.74 -29.22 1.99
N ASN A 94 -8.27 -30.43 1.76
CA ASN A 94 -9.28 -31.03 2.64
C ASN A 94 -8.76 -31.19 4.08
N VAL A 95 -7.50 -31.61 4.23
CA VAL A 95 -6.84 -31.72 5.54
C VAL A 95 -6.69 -30.35 6.20
N ALA A 96 -6.21 -29.34 5.46
CA ALA A 96 -6.01 -27.99 5.95
C ALA A 96 -7.34 -27.35 6.40
N LYS A 97 -8.39 -27.42 5.58
CA LYS A 97 -9.72 -26.87 5.88
C LYS A 97 -10.39 -27.58 7.06
N SER A 98 -10.16 -28.89 7.21
CA SER A 98 -10.67 -29.63 8.38
C SER A 98 -9.94 -29.26 9.67
N SER A 99 -8.64 -28.98 9.59
CA SER A 99 -7.80 -28.69 10.76
C SER A 99 -7.92 -27.23 11.22
N THR A 100 -8.13 -26.30 10.28
CA THR A 100 -8.25 -24.86 10.56
C THR A 100 -9.32 -24.28 9.63
N PRO A 101 -10.61 -24.42 9.98
CA PRO A 101 -11.70 -24.03 9.08
C PRO A 101 -11.76 -22.54 8.81
N ASN A 102 -11.37 -21.72 9.79
CA ASN A 102 -11.36 -20.24 9.72
C ASN A 102 -9.98 -19.73 10.17
N PRO A 103 -8.97 -19.71 9.28
CA PRO A 103 -7.66 -19.17 9.61
C PRO A 103 -7.74 -17.65 9.85
N SER A 104 -6.98 -17.15 10.84
CA SER A 104 -6.79 -15.70 10.99
C SER A 104 -5.89 -15.15 9.88
N MET A 105 -5.97 -13.84 9.62
CA MET A 105 -5.06 -13.18 8.67
C MET A 105 -3.59 -13.39 9.08
N ASP A 106 -3.28 -13.36 10.38
CA ASP A 106 -1.93 -13.57 10.89
C ASP A 106 -1.45 -15.01 10.64
N SER A 107 -2.33 -16.00 10.81
CA SER A 107 -2.00 -17.40 10.48
C SER A 107 -1.73 -17.58 8.98
N LEU A 108 -2.44 -16.86 8.11
CA LEU A 108 -2.18 -16.88 6.66
C LEU A 108 -0.84 -16.22 6.31
N VAL A 109 -0.46 -15.14 7.00
CA VAL A 109 0.87 -14.51 6.87
C VAL A 109 1.97 -15.51 7.26
N GLU A 110 1.84 -16.18 8.40
CA GLU A 110 2.80 -17.17 8.88
C GLU A 110 2.94 -18.32 7.88
N LYS A 111 1.82 -18.96 7.52
CA LYS A 111 1.81 -20.09 6.56
C LYS A 111 2.45 -19.73 5.22
N THR A 112 2.18 -18.54 4.70
CA THR A 112 2.76 -18.06 3.44
C THR A 112 4.29 -17.93 3.55
N ASN A 113 4.79 -17.30 4.61
CA ASN A 113 6.22 -17.06 4.76
C ASN A 113 6.99 -18.32 5.17
N ASP A 114 6.35 -19.26 5.89
CA ASP A 114 6.87 -20.61 6.14
C ASP A 114 6.97 -21.44 4.85
N LEU A 115 6.01 -21.26 3.93
CA LEU A 115 6.04 -21.92 2.64
C LEU A 115 7.13 -21.34 1.73
N TYR A 116 7.35 -20.03 1.77
CA TYR A 116 8.30 -19.31 0.91
C TYR A 116 9.42 -18.60 1.69
N PRO A 117 10.25 -19.30 2.48
CA PRO A 117 11.28 -18.65 3.32
C PRO A 117 12.40 -18.01 2.49
N ALA A 118 12.56 -18.40 1.22
CA ALA A 118 13.51 -17.73 0.32
C ALA A 118 13.18 -16.23 0.11
N ASN A 119 11.91 -15.86 0.25
CA ASN A 119 11.43 -14.51 -0.01
C ASN A 119 12.08 -13.47 0.91
N ILE A 120 12.21 -13.75 2.22
CA ILE A 120 12.88 -12.82 3.15
C ILE A 120 14.37 -12.67 2.83
N HIS A 121 15.02 -13.72 2.34
CA HIS A 121 16.44 -13.67 1.96
C HIS A 121 16.64 -12.81 0.71
N ILE A 122 15.78 -12.97 -0.31
CA ILE A 122 15.80 -12.14 -1.52
C ILE A 122 15.52 -10.69 -1.15
N TRP A 123 14.50 -10.43 -0.33
CA TRP A 123 14.15 -9.09 0.13
C TRP A 123 15.31 -8.40 0.84
N LYS A 124 16.02 -9.11 1.74
CA LYS A 124 17.18 -8.56 2.46
C LYS A 124 18.40 -8.35 1.56
N ALA A 125 18.59 -9.19 0.55
CA ALA A 125 19.77 -9.13 -0.32
C ALA A 125 19.61 -8.15 -1.48
N ALA A 126 18.44 -8.11 -2.12
CA ALA A 126 18.17 -7.35 -3.35
C ALA A 126 17.15 -6.21 -3.15
N GLY A 127 16.63 -6.04 -1.93
CA GLY A 127 15.58 -5.09 -1.62
C GLY A 127 14.18 -5.60 -2.01
N PRO A 128 13.14 -4.80 -1.75
CA PRO A 128 11.74 -5.19 -1.94
C PRO A 128 11.28 -5.21 -3.40
N ALA A 129 12.07 -4.68 -4.34
CA ALA A 129 11.66 -4.50 -5.73
C ALA A 129 11.24 -5.82 -6.40
N PHE A 130 11.95 -6.91 -6.13
CA PHE A 130 11.62 -8.24 -6.66
C PHE A 130 10.21 -8.68 -6.25
N HIS A 131 9.84 -8.52 -4.98
CA HIS A 131 8.51 -8.86 -4.48
C HIS A 131 7.41 -8.08 -5.18
N PHE A 132 7.64 -6.79 -5.39
CA PHE A 132 6.67 -5.94 -6.07
C PHE A 132 6.57 -6.21 -7.56
N PHE A 133 7.66 -6.61 -8.23
CA PHE A 133 7.55 -7.09 -9.61
C PHE A 133 6.68 -8.34 -9.71
N ARG A 134 6.82 -9.28 -8.78
CA ARG A 134 5.94 -10.45 -8.71
C ARG A 134 4.50 -10.06 -8.44
N LEU A 135 4.24 -9.21 -7.44
CA LEU A 135 2.88 -8.75 -7.15
C LEU A 135 2.23 -8.04 -8.34
N LEU A 136 2.97 -7.19 -9.07
CA LEU A 136 2.48 -6.51 -10.27
C LEU A 136 2.24 -7.46 -11.44
N GLU A 137 3.07 -8.50 -11.59
CA GLU A 137 2.87 -9.59 -12.55
C GLU A 137 1.55 -10.31 -12.26
N GLU A 138 1.32 -10.75 -11.02
CA GLU A 138 0.08 -11.44 -10.64
C GLU A 138 -1.17 -10.54 -10.83
N LEU A 139 -1.05 -9.23 -10.59
CA LEU A 139 -2.13 -8.28 -10.87
C LEU A 139 -2.45 -8.23 -12.37
N GLY A 140 -1.43 -8.29 -13.22
CA GLY A 140 -1.61 -8.42 -14.67
C GLY A 140 -2.34 -9.71 -15.03
N GLU A 141 -1.97 -10.83 -14.42
CA GLU A 141 -2.60 -12.14 -14.63
C GLU A 141 -4.07 -12.15 -14.18
N VAL A 142 -4.42 -11.50 -13.06
CA VAL A 142 -5.83 -11.29 -12.65
C VAL A 142 -6.62 -10.56 -13.73
N HIS A 143 -6.05 -9.50 -14.31
CA HIS A 143 -6.72 -8.74 -15.35
C HIS A 143 -6.88 -9.54 -16.64
N GLU A 144 -5.87 -10.33 -17.02
CA GLU A 144 -5.94 -11.24 -18.16
C GLU A 144 -7.01 -12.33 -17.96
N ALA A 145 -7.03 -12.98 -16.79
CA ALA A 145 -8.02 -14.00 -16.43
C ALA A 145 -9.44 -13.43 -16.46
N TYR A 146 -9.66 -12.22 -15.91
CA TYR A 146 -10.95 -11.54 -15.96
C TYR A 146 -11.37 -11.23 -17.41
N THR A 147 -10.44 -10.73 -18.23
CA THR A 147 -10.71 -10.44 -19.65
C THR A 147 -11.08 -11.70 -20.41
N ALA A 148 -10.36 -12.80 -20.19
CA ALA A 148 -10.64 -14.09 -20.81
C ALA A 148 -12.00 -14.66 -20.38
N PHE A 149 -12.36 -14.52 -19.10
CA PHE A 149 -13.68 -14.89 -18.57
C PHE A 149 -14.81 -14.08 -19.22
N CYS A 150 -14.67 -12.76 -19.33
CA CYS A 150 -15.66 -11.91 -19.99
C CYS A 150 -15.85 -12.26 -21.48
N ARG A 151 -14.82 -12.80 -22.13
CA ARG A 151 -14.88 -13.31 -23.52
C ARG A 151 -15.43 -14.73 -23.62
N GLY A 152 -15.72 -15.38 -22.50
CA GLY A 152 -16.13 -16.79 -22.45
C GLY A 152 -15.01 -17.78 -22.81
N ALA A 153 -13.75 -17.34 -22.83
CA ALA A 153 -12.59 -18.17 -23.20
C ALA A 153 -12.06 -19.00 -22.03
N LYS A 154 -12.34 -18.59 -20.79
CA LYS A 154 -11.89 -19.22 -19.56
C LYS A 154 -13.00 -19.23 -18.52
N ASP A 155 -12.90 -20.17 -17.58
CA ASP A 155 -13.81 -20.20 -16.44
C ASP A 155 -13.37 -19.24 -15.33
N LYS A 156 -14.24 -19.07 -14.35
CA LYS A 156 -14.03 -18.19 -13.20
C LYS A 156 -12.88 -18.64 -12.28
N ARG A 157 -12.52 -19.93 -12.30
CA ARG A 157 -11.47 -20.49 -11.42
C ARG A 157 -10.09 -19.94 -11.77
N GLU A 158 -9.87 -19.55 -13.02
CA GLU A 158 -8.63 -18.85 -13.39
C GLU A 158 -8.51 -17.52 -12.64
N ILE A 159 -9.62 -16.77 -12.50
CA ILE A 159 -9.61 -15.53 -11.70
C ILE A 159 -9.37 -15.83 -10.22
N GLU A 160 -9.98 -16.90 -9.69
CA GLU A 160 -9.75 -17.36 -8.31
C GLU A 160 -8.26 -17.64 -8.06
N ASN A 161 -7.62 -18.34 -9.00
CA ASN A 161 -6.20 -18.68 -8.93
C ASN A 161 -5.31 -17.43 -8.92
N GLU A 162 -5.55 -16.45 -9.77
CA GLU A 162 -4.68 -15.27 -9.83
C GLU A 162 -4.96 -14.27 -8.69
N LEU A 163 -6.19 -14.22 -8.18
CA LEU A 163 -6.47 -13.48 -6.95
C LEU A 163 -5.77 -14.11 -5.74
N ALA A 164 -5.70 -15.45 -5.67
CA ALA A 164 -4.96 -16.16 -4.64
C ALA A 164 -3.45 -15.86 -4.70
N ASP A 165 -2.87 -15.66 -5.88
CA ASP A 165 -1.46 -15.29 -6.04
C ASP A 165 -1.19 -13.86 -5.59
N CYS A 166 -2.03 -12.91 -6.01
CA CYS A 166 -1.98 -11.54 -5.49
C CYS A 166 -2.08 -11.51 -3.96
N PHE A 167 -2.98 -12.32 -3.39
CA PHE A 167 -3.14 -12.44 -1.95
C PHE A 167 -1.87 -12.98 -1.29
N ALA A 168 -1.30 -14.08 -1.81
CA ALA A 168 -0.09 -14.70 -1.29
C ALA A 168 1.12 -13.75 -1.30
N TRP A 169 1.36 -13.04 -2.41
CA TRP A 169 2.46 -12.06 -2.47
C TRP A 169 2.26 -10.88 -1.53
N THR A 170 1.01 -10.44 -1.34
CA THR A 170 0.70 -9.36 -0.39
C THR A 170 0.91 -9.81 1.06
N LEU A 171 0.48 -11.03 1.43
CA LEU A 171 0.75 -11.66 2.74
C LEU A 171 2.25 -11.84 3.00
N SER A 172 3.00 -12.34 2.00
CA SER A 172 4.45 -12.49 2.13
C SER A 172 5.13 -11.14 2.35
N SER A 173 4.72 -10.11 1.60
CA SER A 173 5.27 -8.76 1.75
C SER A 173 5.00 -8.16 3.14
N TRP A 174 3.80 -8.37 3.71
CA TRP A 174 3.49 -7.96 5.07
C TRP A 174 4.41 -8.66 6.08
N GLY A 175 4.45 -9.99 6.07
CA GLY A 175 5.22 -10.77 7.05
C GLY A 175 6.73 -10.54 6.98
N ILE A 176 7.24 -10.06 5.86
CA ILE A 176 8.65 -9.67 5.72
C ILE A 176 8.88 -8.23 6.21
N HIS A 177 8.00 -7.29 5.86
CA HIS A 177 8.21 -5.88 6.16
C HIS A 177 7.85 -5.52 7.61
N TYR A 178 6.73 -6.04 8.11
CA TYR A 178 6.21 -5.81 9.46
C TYR A 178 6.33 -7.10 10.29
N LEU A 179 7.57 -7.56 10.48
CA LEU A 179 7.86 -8.83 11.14
C LEU A 179 7.33 -8.85 12.59
N GLY A 180 6.39 -9.75 12.86
CA GLY A 180 5.78 -9.90 14.19
C GLY A 180 4.62 -8.94 14.49
N GLU A 181 4.24 -8.07 13.55
CA GLU A 181 3.05 -7.23 13.70
C GLU A 181 1.79 -7.94 13.17
N SER A 182 0.66 -7.75 13.86
CA SER A 182 -0.63 -8.32 13.47
C SER A 182 -1.25 -7.54 12.30
N LEU A 183 -1.45 -8.25 11.19
CA LEU A 183 -2.22 -7.75 10.05
C LEU A 183 -3.71 -7.64 10.43
N GLN A 184 -4.20 -8.60 11.22
CA GLN A 184 -5.60 -8.60 11.66
C GLN A 184 -5.93 -7.37 12.52
N ASP A 185 -5.09 -7.05 13.50
CA ASP A 185 -5.29 -5.88 14.36
C ASP A 185 -5.17 -4.57 13.55
N SER A 186 -4.27 -4.54 12.56
CA SER A 186 -4.13 -3.40 11.64
C SER A 186 -5.40 -3.17 10.82
N PHE A 187 -6.06 -4.25 10.39
CA PHE A 187 -7.38 -4.19 9.74
C PHE A 187 -8.46 -3.64 10.67
N ILE A 188 -8.54 -4.18 11.89
CA ILE A 188 -9.50 -3.74 12.91
C ILE A 188 -9.31 -2.26 13.20
N SER A 189 -8.08 -1.83 13.45
CA SER A 189 -7.72 -0.42 13.71
C SER A 189 -8.15 0.50 12.56
N TYR A 190 -7.84 0.12 11.32
CA TYR A 190 -8.14 0.95 10.15
C TYR A 190 -9.64 1.17 9.93
N TYR A 191 -10.48 0.16 10.22
CA TYR A 191 -11.94 0.22 10.08
C TYR A 191 -12.69 0.43 11.40
N TYR A 192 -11.98 0.67 12.52
CA TYR A 192 -12.55 0.76 13.86
C TYR A 192 -13.67 1.80 13.95
N ASN A 193 -13.44 2.98 13.35
CA ASN A 193 -14.39 4.10 13.31
C ASN A 193 -15.22 4.11 12.02
N ALA A 194 -15.65 2.94 11.56
CA ALA A 194 -16.41 2.74 10.32
C ALA A 194 -15.61 3.09 9.04
N CYS A 195 -16.30 3.42 7.94
CA CYS A 195 -15.66 3.74 6.66
C CYS A 195 -14.65 4.90 6.84
N PRO A 196 -13.36 4.73 6.50
CA PRO A 196 -12.36 5.78 6.67
C PRO A 196 -12.56 7.02 5.79
N VAL A 197 -13.45 6.93 4.79
CA VAL A 197 -13.76 8.03 3.86
C VAL A 197 -14.98 8.82 4.33
N CYS A 198 -16.11 8.16 4.60
CA CYS A 198 -17.37 8.82 4.99
C CYS A 198 -17.75 8.70 6.48
N ASN A 199 -16.92 8.03 7.29
CA ASN A 199 -17.14 7.77 8.73
C ASN A 199 -18.52 7.16 9.05
N SER A 200 -19.06 6.35 8.13
CA SER A 200 -20.39 5.72 8.27
C SER A 200 -20.31 4.20 8.13
N ALA A 201 -21.13 3.49 8.91
CA ALA A 201 -21.38 2.05 8.81
C ALA A 201 -22.91 1.80 8.74
N PRO A 202 -23.46 1.28 7.62
CA PRO A 202 -22.76 0.93 6.37
C PRO A 202 -22.17 2.15 5.66
N CYS A 203 -21.17 1.89 4.81
CA CYS A 203 -20.51 2.91 3.98
C CYS A 203 -21.52 3.59 3.03
N LYS A 204 -21.41 4.91 2.87
CA LYS A 204 -22.24 5.74 1.97
C LYS A 204 -21.45 6.37 0.82
N CYS A 205 -20.20 5.95 0.63
CA CYS A 205 -19.35 6.46 -0.44
C CYS A 205 -19.87 6.03 -1.80
N GLU A 206 -19.79 6.93 -2.78
CA GLU A 206 -20.07 6.62 -4.17
C GLU A 206 -18.86 5.95 -4.84
N ALA A 207 -19.06 5.42 -6.05
CA ALA A 207 -17.92 4.99 -6.86
C ALA A 207 -16.92 6.15 -7.01
N TYR A 208 -15.63 5.83 -7.04
CA TYR A 208 -14.53 6.79 -7.10
C TYR A 208 -14.32 7.68 -5.86
N SER A 209 -15.08 7.46 -4.79
CA SER A 209 -14.88 8.13 -3.50
C SER A 209 -13.74 7.45 -2.73
N ASP A 210 -12.51 7.90 -2.95
CA ASP A 210 -11.33 7.47 -2.19
C ASP A 210 -10.47 8.67 -1.79
N ARG A 211 -9.67 8.51 -0.73
CA ARG A 211 -8.63 9.46 -0.38
C ARG A 211 -7.48 9.28 -1.38
N GLY A 212 -7.47 10.06 -2.46
CA GLY A 212 -6.30 10.18 -3.32
C GLY A 212 -5.12 10.68 -2.47
N GLU A 213 -4.21 9.78 -2.11
CA GLU A 213 -3.12 10.09 -1.17
C GLU A 213 -1.95 10.80 -1.84
N MET A 214 -1.81 10.68 -3.16
CA MET A 214 -0.61 11.14 -3.88
C MET A 214 -0.86 12.27 -4.86
N LEU A 215 -2.06 12.86 -4.84
CA LEU A 215 -2.33 14.09 -5.58
C LEU A 215 -2.34 15.22 -4.57
N VAL A 216 -1.70 16.33 -4.94
CA VAL A 216 -1.79 17.57 -4.18
C VAL A 216 -3.26 17.94 -4.01
N LYS A 217 -3.66 18.25 -2.77
CA LYS A 217 -4.93 18.93 -2.52
C LYS A 217 -4.65 20.42 -2.47
N ILE A 218 -5.27 21.17 -3.38
CA ILE A 218 -5.02 22.61 -3.52
C ILE A 218 -5.44 23.35 -2.24
N GLU A 219 -6.47 22.86 -1.56
CA GLU A 219 -6.95 23.38 -0.29
C GLU A 219 -5.91 23.24 0.84
N GLU A 220 -5.20 22.10 0.89
CA GLU A 220 -4.10 21.88 1.83
C GLU A 220 -2.95 22.87 1.55
N LEU A 221 -2.56 22.99 0.27
CA LEU A 221 -1.51 23.91 -0.15
C LEU A 221 -1.84 25.37 0.17
N ARG A 222 -3.10 25.77 -0.03
CA ARG A 222 -3.62 27.10 0.31
C ARG A 222 -3.55 27.37 1.81
N LEU A 223 -3.98 26.42 2.64
CA LEU A 223 -3.90 26.53 4.10
C LEU A 223 -2.45 26.71 4.58
N TYR A 224 -1.52 25.97 3.99
CA TYR A 224 -0.10 26.13 4.29
C TYR A 224 0.43 27.49 3.86
N ARG A 225 0.10 27.96 2.65
CA ARG A 225 0.47 29.29 2.17
C ARG A 225 -0.08 30.41 3.08
N GLU A 226 -1.32 30.29 3.57
CA GLU A 226 -1.89 31.24 4.53
C GLU A 226 -1.05 31.33 5.82
N LYS A 227 -0.51 30.20 6.30
CA LYS A 227 0.44 30.22 7.43
C LYS A 227 1.80 30.84 7.11
N ILE A 228 2.28 30.73 5.87
CA ILE A 228 3.48 31.46 5.45
C ILE A 228 3.22 32.97 5.36
N ASN A 229 2.02 33.40 4.95
CA ASN A 229 1.63 34.82 5.00
C ASN A 229 1.60 35.35 6.44
N GLU A 230 1.05 34.60 7.39
CA GLU A 230 1.08 34.97 8.82
C GLU A 230 2.53 35.09 9.33
N LEU A 231 3.42 34.19 8.88
CA LEU A 231 4.84 34.26 9.21
C LEU A 231 5.51 35.51 8.62
N LEU A 232 5.15 35.90 7.40
CA LEU A 232 5.65 37.13 6.75
C LEU A 232 5.25 38.39 7.53
N GLU A 233 4.02 38.45 8.04
CA GLU A 233 3.55 39.56 8.88
C GLU A 233 4.31 39.63 10.21
N ALA A 234 4.60 38.47 10.81
CA ALA A 234 5.31 38.38 12.09
C ALA A 234 6.84 38.57 11.97
N ALA A 235 7.43 38.31 10.81
CA ALA A 235 8.88 38.37 10.56
C ALA A 235 9.23 39.20 9.31
N PRO A 236 8.98 40.53 9.33
CA PRO A 236 9.19 41.40 8.17
C PRO A 236 10.65 41.48 7.71
N ASP A 237 11.62 41.23 8.62
CA ASP A 237 13.06 41.20 8.30
C ASP A 237 13.46 40.06 7.35
N HIS A 238 12.57 39.09 7.14
CA HIS A 238 12.76 37.96 6.22
C HIS A 238 11.85 38.04 4.99
N ARG A 239 11.32 39.23 4.69
CA ARG A 239 10.35 39.45 3.61
C ARG A 239 10.75 38.83 2.28
N ASP A 240 11.99 39.04 1.82
CA ASP A 240 12.41 38.58 0.49
C ASP A 240 12.32 37.04 0.36
N ILE A 241 12.72 36.32 1.41
CA ILE A 241 12.67 34.85 1.43
C ILE A 241 11.22 34.38 1.50
N LEU A 242 10.42 34.95 2.41
CA LEU A 242 9.04 34.51 2.64
C LEU A 242 8.11 34.86 1.47
N GLN A 243 8.33 36.01 0.82
CA GLN A 243 7.59 36.43 -0.37
C GLN A 243 7.88 35.49 -1.55
N SER A 244 9.14 35.12 -1.77
CA SER A 244 9.50 34.10 -2.79
C SER A 244 8.80 32.77 -2.53
N VAL A 245 8.74 32.32 -1.28
CA VAL A 245 8.02 31.08 -0.92
C VAL A 245 6.52 31.20 -1.22
N ILE A 246 5.91 32.34 -0.90
CA ILE A 246 4.48 32.59 -1.18
C ILE A 246 4.20 32.54 -2.68
N GLU A 247 5.07 33.14 -3.50
CA GLU A 247 4.96 33.14 -4.97
C GLU A 247 5.09 31.73 -5.55
N ASP A 248 6.05 30.92 -5.06
CA ASP A 248 6.22 29.53 -5.48
C ASP A 248 4.99 28.68 -5.11
N LEU A 249 4.42 28.87 -3.91
CA LEU A 249 3.20 28.20 -3.47
C LEU A 249 1.98 28.64 -4.29
N GLN A 250 1.86 29.93 -4.62
CA GLN A 250 0.81 30.45 -5.51
C GLN A 250 0.91 29.85 -6.91
N PHE A 251 2.12 29.77 -7.46
CA PHE A 251 2.36 29.14 -8.75
C PHE A 251 1.93 27.66 -8.71
N ALA A 252 2.35 26.93 -7.67
CA ALA A 252 1.98 25.53 -7.49
C ALA A 252 0.45 25.33 -7.35
N GLU A 253 -0.25 26.22 -6.65
CA GLU A 253 -1.72 26.22 -6.56
C GLU A 253 -2.37 26.40 -7.95
N SER A 254 -1.82 27.30 -8.77
CA SER A 254 -2.37 27.60 -10.10
C SER A 254 -2.06 26.52 -11.15
N ASP A 255 -0.87 25.94 -11.11
CA ASP A 255 -0.43 24.90 -12.04
C ASP A 255 -1.09 23.55 -11.73
N GLY A 256 -1.39 23.29 -10.45
CA GLY A 256 -2.12 22.11 -10.00
C GLY A 256 -1.36 20.78 -10.11
N LYS A 257 -0.13 20.78 -10.66
CA LYS A 257 0.69 19.57 -10.74
C LYS A 257 1.30 19.25 -9.37
N THR A 258 1.14 18.01 -8.95
CA THR A 258 1.70 17.53 -7.68
C THR A 258 3.23 17.65 -7.62
N ALA A 259 3.94 17.44 -8.73
CA ALA A 259 5.41 17.59 -8.76
C ALA A 259 5.87 19.03 -8.45
N VAL A 260 5.13 20.02 -8.95
CA VAL A 260 5.41 21.44 -8.70
C VAL A 260 5.11 21.76 -7.24
N ALA A 261 3.97 21.31 -6.71
CA ALA A 261 3.61 21.48 -5.31
C ALA A 261 4.62 20.82 -4.33
N ILE A 262 5.10 19.61 -4.62
CA ILE A 262 6.13 18.94 -3.79
C ILE A 262 7.42 19.75 -3.78
N THR A 263 7.83 20.28 -4.93
CA THR A 263 9.04 21.07 -5.05
C THR A 263 8.91 22.38 -4.27
N ALA A 264 7.80 23.10 -4.45
CA ALA A 264 7.51 24.33 -3.73
C ALA A 264 7.49 24.12 -2.21
N VAL A 265 6.86 23.04 -1.73
CA VAL A 265 6.85 22.73 -0.29
C VAL A 265 8.25 22.40 0.22
N LYS A 266 9.05 21.57 -0.47
CA LYS A 266 10.41 21.24 -0.01
C LYS A 266 11.33 22.47 0.04
N GLN A 267 11.21 23.36 -0.94
CA GLN A 267 11.91 24.64 -0.94
C GLN A 267 11.45 25.53 0.21
N SER A 268 10.14 25.58 0.46
CA SER A 268 9.58 26.32 1.60
C SER A 268 10.10 25.81 2.94
N GLU A 269 10.22 24.50 3.12
CA GLU A 269 10.74 23.91 4.37
C GLU A 269 12.20 24.31 4.61
N SER A 270 13.02 24.27 3.55
CA SER A 270 14.41 24.74 3.60
C SER A 270 14.50 26.24 3.92
N ALA A 271 13.54 27.05 3.43
CA ALA A 271 13.46 28.46 3.74
C ALA A 271 13.04 28.72 5.20
N LEU A 272 12.07 27.96 5.72
CA LEU A 272 11.64 28.01 7.12
C LEU A 272 12.79 27.66 8.07
N GLU A 273 13.63 26.70 7.72
CA GLU A 273 14.81 26.35 8.51
C GLU A 273 15.85 27.48 8.56
N LYS A 274 16.07 28.16 7.42
CA LYS A 274 16.95 29.34 7.38
C LYS A 274 16.41 30.46 8.26
N VAL A 275 15.12 30.78 8.14
CA VAL A 275 14.45 31.77 9.00
C VAL A 275 14.59 31.39 10.47
N ALA A 276 14.27 30.16 10.84
CA ALA A 276 14.39 29.68 12.22
C ALA A 276 15.83 29.80 12.77
N SER A 277 16.84 29.54 11.94
CA SER A 277 18.26 29.63 12.33
C SER A 277 18.75 31.05 12.59
N GLN A 278 18.08 32.05 11.99
CA GLN A 278 18.42 33.47 12.12
C GLN A 278 17.72 34.14 13.31
N LEU A 279 16.76 33.47 13.95
CA LEU A 279 16.05 33.99 15.12
C LEU A 279 16.90 33.87 16.39
N GLY A 280 17.14 35.00 17.07
CA GLY A 280 17.81 35.03 18.37
C GLY A 280 16.97 34.38 19.48
N LYS A 281 17.61 33.61 20.38
CA LYS A 281 16.93 32.77 21.39
C LYS A 281 16.21 33.51 22.54
N VAL A 282 16.27 34.84 22.62
CA VAL A 282 15.97 35.58 23.86
C VAL A 282 14.79 36.57 23.75
N ASP A 283 14.27 36.86 22.56
CA ASP A 283 13.17 37.82 22.38
C ASP A 283 11.78 37.16 22.40
N SER A 284 10.81 37.85 22.99
CA SER A 284 9.37 37.51 22.96
C SER A 284 8.82 37.39 21.53
N SER A 285 9.27 38.24 20.61
CA SER A 285 8.94 38.17 19.17
C SER A 285 9.44 36.87 18.54
N ALA A 286 10.64 36.42 18.92
CA ALA A 286 11.21 35.17 18.42
C ALA A 286 10.41 33.93 18.89
N LYS A 287 9.78 33.98 20.07
CA LYS A 287 8.89 32.88 20.53
C LYS A 287 7.64 32.77 19.68
N SER A 288 7.02 33.90 19.33
CA SER A 288 5.83 33.95 18.47
C SER A 288 6.13 33.40 17.08
N ILE A 289 7.21 33.87 16.46
CA ILE A 289 7.66 33.42 15.12
C ILE A 289 7.94 31.91 15.11
N ASN A 290 8.65 31.40 16.12
CA ASN A 290 8.91 29.96 16.23
C ASN A 290 7.62 29.14 16.40
N SER A 291 6.60 29.67 17.08
CA SER A 291 5.29 29.02 17.19
C SER A 291 4.58 28.92 15.83
N ILE A 292 4.65 29.98 15.01
CA ILE A 292 4.06 29.98 13.67
C ILE A 292 4.79 28.96 12.77
N ILE A 293 6.13 28.93 12.82
CA ILE A 293 6.94 27.94 12.08
C ILE A 293 6.59 26.51 12.50
N ALA A 294 6.45 26.26 13.81
CA ALA A 294 6.05 24.95 14.31
C ALA A 294 4.64 24.55 13.81
N SER A 295 3.69 25.49 13.80
CA SER A 295 2.36 25.26 13.22
C SER A 295 2.41 24.97 11.72
N ALA A 296 3.25 25.68 10.96
CA ALA A 296 3.43 25.45 9.54
C ALA A 296 4.01 24.06 9.27
N LYS A 297 5.04 23.64 10.03
CA LYS A 297 5.61 22.28 9.97
C LYS A 297 4.59 21.21 10.37
N ALA A 298 3.73 21.47 11.34
CA ALA A 298 2.66 20.56 11.71
C ALA A 298 1.66 20.34 10.57
N ILE A 299 1.30 21.41 9.82
CA ILE A 299 0.46 21.30 8.62
C ILE A 299 1.14 20.40 7.57
N LEU A 300 2.45 20.60 7.31
CA LEU A 300 3.19 19.74 6.37
C LEU A 300 3.13 18.26 6.77
N GLY A 301 3.20 17.96 8.06
CA GLY A 301 3.06 16.60 8.59
C GLY A 301 1.70 15.95 8.31
N THR A 302 0.69 16.72 7.90
CA THR A 302 -0.63 16.19 7.49
C THR A 302 -0.74 15.90 5.99
N PHE A 303 0.23 16.34 5.18
CA PHE A 303 0.15 16.21 3.72
C PHE A 303 0.59 14.81 3.28
N ASN A 304 -0.39 13.93 3.08
CA ASN A 304 -0.14 12.54 2.66
C ASN A 304 0.57 12.43 1.30
N TRP A 305 0.55 13.48 0.47
CA TRP A 305 1.14 13.50 -0.87
C TRP A 305 2.61 13.92 -0.91
N LEU A 306 3.20 14.34 0.22
CA LEU A 306 4.62 14.70 0.32
C LEU A 306 5.58 13.51 0.49
N GLY A 307 5.05 12.29 0.65
CA GLY A 307 5.81 11.04 0.78
C GLY A 307 6.56 10.62 -0.49
#